data_AF-A0A3P3R989-F1
#
_entry.id   AF-A0A3P3R989-F1
#
_cell.length_a   1.000
_cell.length_b   1.000
_cell.length_c   1.000
_cell.angle_alpha   90.00
_cell.angle_beta   90.00
_cell.angle_gamma   90.00
#
_symmetry.space_group_name_H-M   'P 1'
#
loop_
_entity.id
_entity.type
_entity.pdbx_description
1 polymer ?
#
loop_
_entity_poly.entity_id
_entity_poly.type
_entity_poly.pdbx_seq_one_letter_code
_entity_poly.pdbx_strand_id
1 'polypeptide(L)'
;MTEYRVSFDAIEDEVAKLILYKDGEFQEHLRYRIEELPDGAERNHLGGDFRPEFDDEGTITALHYDEELSERKREEAKEGVKRFKEKLEDS
;
A
#
# COMPACT_ATOMS: atom_id res chain seq x y z
N MET A 1 2.61 -0.15 19.87
CA MET A 1 2.79 0.98 18.93
C MET A 1 1.91 0.65 17.75
N THR A 2 1.08 1.59 17.32
CA THR A 2 0.16 1.41 16.18
C THR A 2 0.95 1.59 14.89
N GLU A 3 0.88 0.62 13.99
CA GLU A 3 1.49 0.70 12.65
C GLU A 3 0.45 1.19 11.64
N TYR A 4 0.77 2.24 10.88
CA TYR A 4 -0.04 2.66 9.75
C TYR A 4 0.68 2.35 8.44
N ARG A 5 -0.07 1.92 7.44
CA ARG A 5 0.44 1.60 6.11
C ARG A 5 -0.55 2.02 5.06
N VAL A 6 -0.03 2.52 3.94
CA VAL A 6 -0.81 2.80 2.75
C VAL A 6 -0.30 1.91 1.62
N SER A 7 -1.20 1.20 0.95
CA SER A 7 -0.89 0.45 -0.26
C SER A 7 -1.51 1.11 -1.47
N PHE A 8 -0.76 1.15 -2.56
CA PHE A 8 -1.29 1.60 -3.83
C PHE A 8 -2.23 0.55 -4.45
N ASP A 9 -3.43 0.95 -4.87
CA ASP A 9 -4.40 0.07 -5.53
C ASP A 9 -4.42 0.29 -7.06
N ALA A 10 -4.85 1.46 -7.52
CA ALA A 10 -5.01 1.76 -8.95
C ALA A 10 -5.00 3.26 -9.25
N ILE A 11 -4.68 3.63 -10.50
CA ILE A 11 -4.97 4.97 -11.05
C ILE A 11 -6.19 4.91 -11.95
N GLU A 12 -7.11 5.86 -11.78
CA GLU A 12 -8.26 6.06 -12.65
C GLU A 12 -8.45 7.55 -12.90
N ASP A 13 -8.47 8.00 -14.16
CA ASP A 13 -8.78 9.39 -14.55
C ASP A 13 -8.08 10.45 -13.68
N GLU A 14 -6.77 10.33 -13.52
CA GLU A 14 -5.92 11.24 -12.72
C GLU A 14 -6.10 11.16 -11.20
N VAL A 15 -6.82 10.15 -10.70
CA VAL A 15 -7.00 9.86 -9.28
C VAL A 15 -6.23 8.59 -8.91
N ALA A 16 -5.35 8.70 -7.93
CA ALA A 16 -4.72 7.58 -7.25
C ALA A 16 -5.65 7.03 -6.16
N LYS A 17 -5.97 5.75 -6.25
CA LYS A 17 -6.68 4.96 -5.24
C LYS A 17 -5.65 4.32 -4.34
N LEU A 18 -5.71 4.66 -3.06
CA LEU A 18 -4.83 4.17 -2.01
C LEU A 18 -5.67 3.44 -0.96
N ILE A 19 -5.09 2.45 -0.29
CA ILE A 19 -5.75 1.69 0.78
C ILE A 19 -4.99 1.90 2.07
N LEU A 20 -5.66 2.41 3.09
CA LEU A 20 -5.10 2.60 4.43
C LEU A 20 -5.31 1.35 5.28
N TYR A 21 -4.24 0.91 5.92
CA TYR A 21 -4.23 -0.16 6.91
C TYR A 21 -3.71 0.38 8.24
N LYS A 22 -4.25 -0.16 9.32
CA LYS A 22 -3.83 0.09 10.69
C LYS A 22 -3.61 -1.25 11.38
N ASP A 23 -2.40 -1.47 11.89
CA ASP A 23 -1.98 -2.72 12.52
C ASP A 23 -2.26 -3.97 11.65
N GLY A 24 -2.15 -3.81 10.32
CA GLY A 24 -2.43 -4.84 9.32
C GLY A 24 -3.91 -5.01 8.94
N GLU A 25 -4.83 -4.32 9.61
CA GLU A 25 -6.25 -4.34 9.29
C GLU A 25 -6.65 -3.22 8.34
N PHE A 26 -7.49 -3.55 7.36
CA PHE A 26 -8.08 -2.57 6.45
C PHE A 26 -8.83 -1.49 7.23
N GLN A 27 -8.61 -0.24 6.88
CA GLN A 27 -9.35 0.90 7.44
C GLN A 27 -10.28 1.49 6.38
N GLU A 28 -9.72 2.06 5.31
CA GLU A 28 -10.49 2.79 4.30
C GLU A 28 -9.75 2.94 2.96
N HIS A 29 -10.48 3.39 1.94
CA HIS A 29 -9.92 3.78 0.64
C HIS A 29 -9.75 5.29 0.60
N LEU A 30 -8.53 5.72 0.32
CA LEU A 30 -8.19 7.12 0.11
C LEU A 30 -8.13 7.41 -1.38
N ARG A 31 -8.56 8.61 -1.76
CA ARG A 31 -8.55 9.09 -3.14
C ARG A 31 -7.80 10.40 -3.18
N TYR A 32 -6.68 10.41 -3.88
CA TYR A 32 -5.88 11.60 -4.11
C TYR A 32 -5.85 11.89 -5.59
N ARG A 33 -5.99 13.16 -5.99
CA ARG A 33 -5.56 13.54 -7.34
C ARG A 33 -4.05 13.32 -7.41
N ILE A 34 -3.56 12.81 -8.54
CA ILE A 34 -2.13 12.54 -8.70
C ILE A 34 -1.29 13.81 -8.46
N GLU A 35 -1.81 14.97 -8.83
CA GLU A 35 -1.17 16.28 -8.60
C GLU A 35 -1.15 16.71 -7.12
N GLU A 36 -2.06 16.18 -6.31
CA GLU A 36 -2.21 16.45 -4.87
C GLU A 36 -1.66 15.31 -4.01
N LEU A 37 -0.95 14.34 -4.63
CA LEU A 37 -0.35 13.25 -3.88
C LEU A 37 0.68 13.81 -2.89
N PRO A 38 0.71 13.27 -1.65
CA PRO A 38 1.73 13.63 -0.68
C PRO A 38 3.13 13.43 -1.23
N ASP A 39 4.07 14.25 -0.77
CA ASP A 39 5.48 14.14 -1.16
C ASP A 39 6.01 12.73 -0.85
N GLY A 40 6.76 12.14 -1.78
CA GLY A 40 7.23 10.74 -1.73
C GLY A 40 6.31 9.69 -2.37
N ALA A 41 5.05 10.01 -2.71
CA ALA A 41 4.23 9.18 -3.59
C ALA A 41 4.55 9.48 -5.06
N GLU A 42 5.75 9.12 -5.49
CA GLU A 42 6.18 9.37 -6.86
C GLU A 42 5.32 8.61 -7.86
N ARG A 43 4.96 9.28 -8.96
CA ARG A 43 4.17 8.71 -10.06
C ARG A 43 4.82 7.48 -10.72
N ASN A 44 6.11 7.23 -10.47
CA ASN A 44 6.82 6.03 -10.94
C ASN A 44 6.78 4.88 -9.90
N HIS A 45 6.34 5.15 -8.67
CA HIS A 45 6.27 4.21 -7.55
C HIS A 45 4.84 3.78 -7.22
N LEU A 46 3.88 3.96 -8.15
CA LEU A 46 2.47 3.58 -8.05
C LEU A 46 2.22 2.06 -8.01
N GLY A 47 3.09 1.32 -7.34
CA GLY A 47 3.08 -0.12 -7.19
C GLY A 47 3.95 -0.45 -5.99
N GLY A 48 3.46 -0.10 -4.80
CA GLY A 48 4.28 -0.09 -3.61
C GLY A 48 3.48 0.06 -2.33
N ASP A 49 4.18 -0.19 -1.24
CA ASP A 49 3.74 0.06 0.11
C ASP A 49 4.43 1.29 0.67
N PHE A 50 3.67 2.09 1.40
CA PHE A 50 4.09 3.38 1.91
C PHE A 50 3.78 3.48 3.39
N ARG A 51 4.65 4.16 4.13
CA ARG A 51 4.34 4.62 5.49
C ARG A 51 3.77 6.04 5.41
N PRO A 52 2.51 6.25 5.82
CA PRO A 52 1.96 7.59 5.95
C PRO A 52 2.56 8.31 7.14
N GLU A 53 2.93 9.58 6.93
CA GLU A 53 3.13 10.55 7.99
C GLU A 53 1.83 11.31 8.21
N PHE A 54 1.47 11.58 9.47
CA PHE A 54 0.26 12.30 9.83
C PHE A 54 0.60 13.60 10.56
N ASP A 55 -0.19 14.64 10.32
CA ASP A 55 -0.18 15.85 11.15
C ASP A 55 -0.95 15.64 12.48
N ASP A 56 -0.93 16.64 13.37
CA ASP A 56 -1.65 16.62 14.65
C ASP A 56 -3.18 16.45 14.50
N GLU A 57 -3.76 16.86 13.37
CA GLU A 57 -5.17 16.66 13.02
C GLU A 57 -5.47 15.26 12.43
N GLY A 58 -4.43 14.44 12.20
CA GLY A 58 -4.56 13.08 11.67
C GLY A 58 -4.69 13.02 10.14
N THR A 59 -4.33 14.08 9.43
CA THR A 59 -4.29 14.12 7.97
C THR A 59 -2.95 13.61 7.46
N ILE A 60 -2.94 12.84 6.38
CA ILE A 60 -1.69 12.35 5.78
C ILE A 60 -0.95 13.52 5.10
N THR A 61 0.28 13.79 5.54
CA THR A 61 1.13 14.87 5.02
C THR A 61 2.19 14.38 4.04
N ALA A 62 2.69 13.16 4.24
CA ALA A 62 3.72 12.55 3.39
C ALA A 62 3.50 11.04 3.26
N LEU A 63 3.99 10.47 2.17
CA LEU A 63 4.00 9.02 1.92
C LEU A 63 5.41 8.57 1.63
N HIS A 64 6.01 7.85 2.57
CA HIS A 64 7.37 7.32 2.41
C HIS A 64 7.32 5.91 1.84
N TYR A 65 7.88 5.72 0.64
CA TYR A 65 8.00 4.39 0.07
C TYR A 65 8.80 3.46 1.01
N ASP A 66 8.21 2.32 1.34
CA ASP A 66 8.80 1.31 2.20
C ASP A 66 9.20 0.10 1.36
N GLU A 67 10.45 0.12 0.90
CA GLU A 67 11.02 -0.93 0.06
C GLU A 67 11.00 -2.29 0.78
N GLU A 68 11.41 -2.34 2.04
CA GLU A 68 11.45 -3.57 2.83
C GLU A 68 10.06 -4.20 2.96
N LEU A 69 9.05 -3.39 3.25
CA LEU A 69 7.67 -3.85 3.36
C LEU A 69 7.11 -4.34 2.02
N SER A 70 7.39 -3.61 0.94
CA SER A 70 7.01 -3.96 -0.42
C SER A 70 7.63 -5.30 -0.85
N GLU A 71 8.91 -5.52 -0.54
CA GLU A 71 9.61 -6.77 -0.81
C GLU A 71 9.06 -7.93 0.03
N ARG A 72 8.87 -7.72 1.33
CA ARG A 72 8.29 -8.73 2.23
C ARG A 72 6.91 -9.18 1.73
N LYS A 73 6.07 -8.25 1.28
CA LYS A 73 4.73 -8.57 0.75
C LYS A 73 4.78 -9.30 -0.59
N ARG A 74 5.72 -8.95 -1.46
CA ARG A 74 5.97 -9.72 -2.68
C ARG A 74 6.41 -11.14 -2.37
N GLU A 75 7.21 -11.35 -1.32
CA GLU A 75 7.61 -12.68 -0.86
C GLU A 75 6.43 -13.47 -0.27
N GLU A 76 5.66 -12.88 0.65
CA GLU A 76 4.44 -13.49 1.20
C GLU A 76 3.43 -13.86 0.10
N ALA A 77 3.24 -12.99 -0.89
CA ALA A 77 2.36 -13.26 -2.02
C ALA A 77 2.89 -14.42 -2.88
N LYS A 78 4.20 -14.50 -3.13
CA LYS A 78 4.82 -15.64 -3.84
C LYS A 78 4.64 -16.94 -3.07
N GLU A 79 4.84 -16.93 -1.76
CA GLU A 79 4.62 -18.10 -0.90
C GLU A 79 3.15 -18.54 -0.89
N GLY A 80 2.22 -17.59 -0.79
CA GLY A 80 0.78 -17.87 -0.87
C GLY A 80 0.39 -18.52 -2.20
N VAL A 81 0.91 -18.00 -3.32
CA VAL A 81 0.69 -18.58 -4.65
C VAL A 81 1.30 -19.99 -4.76
N LYS A 82 2.51 -20.19 -4.24
CA LYS A 82 3.16 -21.50 -4.22
C LYS A 82 2.31 -22.52 -3.46
N ARG A 83 1.87 -22.19 -2.25
CA ARG A 83 1.02 -23.04 -1.41
C ARG A 83 -0.33 -23.35 -2.06
N PHE A 84 -0.89 -22.38 -2.80
CA PHE A 84 -2.12 -22.58 -3.55
C PHE A 84 -1.94 -23.55 -4.73
N LYS A 85 -0.82 -23.44 -5.48
CA LYS A 85 -0.49 -24.39 -6.54
C LYS A 85 -0.28 -25.80 -6.02
N GLU A 86 0.46 -25.96 -4.92
CA GLU A 86 0.65 -27.26 -4.27
C GLU A 86 -0.69 -27.90 -3.88
N LYS A 87 -1.65 -27.11 -3.37
CA LYS A 87 -3.00 -27.61 -3.08
C LYS A 87 -3.82 -28.01 -4.31
N LEU A 88 -3.57 -27.40 -5.47
CA LEU A 88 -4.25 -27.76 -6.72
C LEU A 88 -3.65 -29.01 -7.36
N GLU A 89 -2.36 -29.25 -7.17
CA GLU A 89 -1.66 -30.45 -7.68
C GLU A 89 -1.94 -31.70 -6.83
N ASP A 90 -2.30 -31.53 -5.55
CA ASP A 90 -2.69 -32.62 -4.63
C ASP A 90 -4.21 -32.98 -4.71
N SER A 91 -4.98 -32.34 -5.61
CA SER A 91 -6.45 -32.44 -5.68
C SER A 91 -7.00 -33.13 -6.92
#